data_AF-A0A2H0WSH2-F1
#
_entry.id   AF-A0A2H0WSH2-F1
#
_cell.length_a   1.000
_cell.length_b   1.000
_cell.length_c   1.000
_cell.angle_alpha   90.00
_cell.angle_beta   90.00
_cell.angle_gamma   90.00
#
_symmetry.space_group_name_H-M   'P 1'
#
loop_
_entity.id
_entity.type
_entity.pdbx_description
1 polymer ?
#
loop_
_entity_poly.entity_id
_entity_poly.type
_entity_poly.pdbx_seq_one_letter_code
_entity_poly.pdbx_strand_id
1 'polypeptide(L)' 'MLRQNEYRTKDIYLASFLSLSEKLLRLEKETNFYWFFFENKKRCEETVNNYWQGESKVETKAFVNAIKSLKARVFSGDN' A
#
# COMPACT_ATOMS: atom_id res chain seq x y z
N MET A 1 16.44 -5.78 6.87
CA MET A 1 16.34 -4.78 7.96
C MET A 1 15.27 -3.76 7.60
N LEU A 2 14.24 -3.59 8.42
CA LEU A 2 13.31 -2.47 8.30
C LEU A 2 14.11 -1.18 8.47
N ARG A 3 14.15 -0.32 7.45
CA ARG A 3 14.70 1.03 7.63
C ARG A 3 13.74 1.76 8.57
N GLN A 4 14.26 2.51 9.55
CA GLN A 4 13.46 3.11 10.63
C GLN A 4 12.32 4.03 10.14
N ASN A 5 12.34 4.46 8.87
CA ASN A 5 11.34 5.34 8.27
C ASN A 5 10.37 4.66 7.29
N GLU A 6 10.35 3.34 7.18
CA GLU A 6 9.41 2.65 6.28
C GLU A 6 8.11 2.24 6.99
N TYR A 7 6.99 2.47 6.32
CA TYR A 7 5.71 1.84 6.68
C TYR A 7 5.55 0.55 5.89
N ARG A 8 4.93 -0.47 6.50
CA ARG A 8 4.50 -1.65 5.76
C ARG A 8 3.11 -2.11 6.14
N THR A 9 2.39 -2.64 5.16
CA THR A 9 1.11 -3.32 5.37
C THR A 9 1.05 -4.58 4.51
N LYS A 10 0.21 -5.54 4.92
CA LYS A 10 -0.15 -6.73 4.13
C LYS A 10 -1.54 -6.60 3.48
N ASP A 11 -2.28 -5.54 3.83
CA ASP A 11 -3.61 -5.29 3.30
C ASP A 11 -3.50 -4.61 1.93
N ILE A 12 -4.02 -5.29 0.90
CA ILE A 12 -3.94 -4.82 -0.47
C ILE A 12 -4.79 -3.57 -0.74
N TYR A 13 -5.91 -3.39 -0.04
CA TYR A 13 -6.75 -2.21 -0.20
C TYR A 13 -6.10 -1.00 0.46
N LEU A 14 -5.55 -1.18 1.67
CA LEU A 14 -4.79 -0.14 2.34
C LEU A 14 -3.51 0.22 1.57
N ALA A 15 -2.80 -0.77 1.03
CA ALA A 15 -1.65 -0.53 0.17
C ALA A 15 -2.05 0.22 -1.11
N SER A 16 -3.20 -0.11 -1.71
CA SER A 16 -3.73 0.60 -2.88
C SER A 16 -4.07 2.04 -2.54
N PHE A 17 -4.68 2.26 -1.38
CA PHE A 17 -5.03 3.59 -0.90
C PHE A 17 -3.77 4.43 -0.67
N LEU A 18 -2.80 3.90 0.07
CA LEU A 18 -1.51 4.55 0.31
C LEU A 18 -0.76 4.84 -1.00
N SER A 19 -0.85 3.95 -2.00
CA SER A 19 -0.16 4.16 -3.28
C SER A 19 -0.67 5.35 -4.10
N LEU A 20 -1.82 5.94 -3.72
CA LEU A 20 -2.32 7.17 -4.35
C LEU A 20 -1.52 8.41 -3.96
N SER A 21 -0.87 8.41 -2.80
CA SER A 21 -0.17 9.59 -2.25
C SER A 21 1.25 9.30 -1.75
N GLU A 22 1.57 8.03 -1.48
CA GLU A 22 2.84 7.60 -0.91
C GLU A 22 3.57 6.64 -1.86
N LYS A 23 4.89 6.76 -1.90
CA LYS A 23 5.75 5.99 -2.78
C LYS A 23 5.91 4.55 -2.27
N LEU A 24 5.39 3.60 -3.03
CA LEU A 24 5.65 2.17 -2.84
C LEU A 24 7.09 1.84 -3.23
N LEU A 25 7.91 1.50 -2.24
CA LEU A 25 9.32 1.17 -2.40
C LEU A 25 9.54 -0.23 -2.96
N ARG A 26 8.92 -1.22 -2.34
CA ARG A 26 9.09 -2.64 -2.70
C ARG A 26 7.94 -3.49 -2.20
N LEU A 27 7.86 -4.68 -2.78
CA LEU A 27 7.06 -5.76 -2.26
C LEU A 27 8.03 -6.85 -1.77
N GLU A 28 7.77 -7.42 -0.60
CA GLU A 28 8.45 -8.63 -0.15
C GLU A 28 7.44 -9.76 -0.09
N LYS A 29 7.70 -10.84 -0.82
CA LYS A 29 6.88 -12.05 -0.78
C LYS A 29 7.20 -12.83 0.49
N GLU A 30 6.15 -13.18 1.23
CA GLU A 30 6.16 -14.20 2.28
C GLU A 30 5.39 -15.43 1.77
N THR A 31 5.47 -16.55 2.49
CA THR A 31 4.92 -17.86 2.05
C THR A 31 3.53 -17.78 1.42
N ASN A 32 2.63 -16.96 1.98
CA ASN A 32 1.22 -16.88 1.56
C ASN A 32 0.73 -15.45 1.28
N PHE A 33 1.58 -14.43 1.38
CA PHE A 33 1.15 -13.04 1.26
C PHE A 33 2.32 -12.12 0.89
N TYR A 34 2.03 -10.85 0.61
CA TYR A 34 3.05 -9.84 0.31
C TYR A 34 3.03 -8.72 1.35
N TRP A 35 4.21 -8.26 1.74
CA TRP A 35 4.39 -6.99 2.44
C TRP A 35 4.63 -5.87 1.44
N PHE A 36 3.84 -4.80 1.53
CA PHE A 36 3.99 -3.58 0.75
C PHE A 36 4.73 -2.53 1.58
N PHE A 37 5.89 -2.05 1.13
CA PHE A 37 6.73 -1.09 1.86
C PHE A 37 6.66 0.31 1.26
N PHE A 38 6.52 1.32 2.10
CA PHE A 38 6.39 2.72 1.72
C PHE A 38 7.44 3.60 2.43
N GLU A 39 7.88 4.68 1.76
CA GLU A 39 9.06 5.48 2.14
C GLU A 39 8.88 6.37 3.38
N ASN A 40 7.66 6.81 3.70
CA ASN A 40 7.41 7.79 4.76
C ASN A 40 6.46 7.24 5.83
N LYS A 41 7.04 6.66 6.89
CA LYS A 41 6.28 6.01 7.95
C LYS A 41 5.22 6.90 8.60
N LYS A 42 5.62 8.12 9.00
CA LYS A 42 4.73 9.05 9.69
C LYS A 42 3.54 9.46 8.82
N ARG A 43 3.77 9.84 7.56
CA ARG A 43 2.68 10.21 6.65
C ARG A 43 1.77 9.04 6.32
N CYS A 44 2.33 7.84 6.19
CA CYS A 44 1.54 6.63 6.02
C CYS A 44 0.64 6.41 7.24
N GLU A 45 1.17 6.48 8.47
CA GLU A 45 0.39 6.30 9.70
C GLU A 45 -0.75 7.34 9.83
N GLU A 46 -0.48 8.61 9.53
CA GLU A 46 -1.51 9.66 9.46
C GLU A 46 -2.60 9.32 8.43
N THR A 47 -2.20 8.92 7.23
CA THR A 47 -3.10 8.54 6.13
C THR A 47 -3.95 7.31 6.49
N VAL A 48 -3.35 6.32 7.15
CA VAL A 48 -4.03 5.11 7.60
C VAL A 48 -5.05 5.41 8.70
N ASN A 49 -4.73 6.30 9.65
CA ASN A 49 -5.68 6.73 10.66
C ASN A 49 -6.91 7.39 10.02
N ASN A 50 -6.69 8.32 9.10
CA ASN A 50 -7.78 8.98 8.35
C ASN A 50 -8.61 7.99 7.52
N TYR A 51 -7.99 6.92 6.99
CA TYR A 51 -8.69 5.87 6.26
C TYR A 51 -9.66 5.13 7.19
N TRP A 52 -9.21 4.70 8.37
CA TRP A 52 -10.05 3.96 9.31
C TRP A 52 -11.13 4.80 9.97
N GLN A 53 -10.90 6.10 10.13
CA GLN A 53 -11.90 7.04 10.64
C GLN A 53 -12.97 7.42 9.59
N GLY A 54 -12.79 7.01 8.32
CA GLY A 54 -13.72 7.36 7.24
C GLY A 54 -13.61 8.82 6.79
N GLU A 55 -12.54 9.52 7.16
CA GLU A 55 -12.31 10.93 6.83
C GLU A 55 -11.63 11.11 5.46
N SER A 56 -11.12 10.01 4.92
CA SER A 56 -10.41 9.98 3.64
C SER A 56 -11.35 10.07 2.43
N LYS A 57 -11.01 10.95 1.48
CA LYS A 57 -11.67 11.05 0.16
C LYS A 57 -10.65 10.84 -0.95
N VAL A 58 -11.01 10.03 -1.94
CA VAL A 58 -10.20 9.75 -3.12
C VAL A 58 -11.04 9.72 -4.36
N GLU A 59 -10.41 9.94 -5.51
CA GLU A 59 -11.05 9.70 -6.80
C GLU A 59 -11.21 8.19 -6.99
N THR A 60 -12.46 7.73 -7.17
CA THR A 60 -12.80 6.31 -7.15
C THR A 60 -12.11 5.52 -8.25
N LYS A 61 -12.00 6.08 -9.46
CA LYS A 61 -11.36 5.40 -10.60
C LYS A 61 -9.85 5.22 -10.35
N ALA A 62 -9.17 6.21 -9.78
CA ALA A 62 -7.78 6.13 -9.39
C ALA A 62 -7.57 5.04 -8.34
N PHE A 63 -8.44 4.96 -7.32
CA PHE A 63 -8.37 3.92 -6.31
C PHE A 63 -8.58 2.52 -6.91
N VAL A 64 -9.59 2.33 -7.75
CA VAL A 64 -9.83 1.06 -8.46
C VAL A 64 -8.64 0.68 -9.35
N ASN A 65 -8.04 1.65 -10.04
CA ASN A 65 -6.85 1.41 -10.85
C ASN A 65 -5.64 1.03 -10.00
N ALA A 66 -5.45 1.65 -8.84
CA ALA A 66 -4.39 1.29 -7.89
C ALA A 66 -4.53 -0.17 -7.41
N ILE A 67 -5.75 -0.61 -7.08
CA ILE A 67 -6.05 -2.00 -6.71
C ILE A 67 -5.67 -2.95 -7.84
N LYS A 68 -6.09 -2.65 -9.08
CA LYS A 68 -5.78 -3.48 -10.25
C LYS A 68 -4.27 -3.58 -10.48
N SER A 69 -3.57 -2.46 -10.43
CA SER A 69 -2.12 -2.39 -10.62
C SER A 69 -1.37 -3.19 -9.56
N LEU A 70 -1.75 -3.09 -8.29
CA LEU A 70 -1.11 -3.86 -7.21
C LEU A 70 -1.42 -5.36 -7.30
N LYS A 71 -2.66 -5.74 -7.61
CA LYS A 71 -3.00 -7.14 -7.88
C LYS A 71 -2.17 -7.70 -9.02
N ALA A 72 -2.08 -6.98 -10.14
CA ALA A 72 -1.26 -7.39 -11.27
C ALA A 72 0.20 -7.58 -10.85
N ARG A 73 0.78 -6.65 -10.07
CA ARG A 73 2.16 -6.78 -9.59
C ARG A 73 2.39 -7.98 -8.65
N VAL A 74 1.40 -8.32 -7.82
CA VAL A 74 1.44 -9.49 -6.93
C VAL A 74 1.37 -10.78 -7.75
N PHE A 75 0.42 -10.89 -8.68
CA PHE A 75 0.21 -12.14 -9.45
C PHE A 75 1.17 -12.32 -10.62
N SER A 76 1.68 -11.25 -11.22
CA SER A 76 2.66 -11.34 -12.31
C SER A 76 4.07 -11.71 -11.82
N GLY A 77 4.35 -11.58 -10.52
CA GLY A 77 5.60 -12.03 -9.91
C GLY A 77 5.63 -13.53 -9.57
N ASP A 78 4.52 -14.25 -9.80
CA ASP A 78 4.34 -15.68 -9.53
C ASP A 78 4.40 -16.54 -10.81
N ASN A 79 4.86 -15.98 -11.93
CA ASN A 79 5.15 -16.70 -13.18
C ASN A 79 6.65 -16.90 -13.38
#